data_AF-A0AAJ6WZZ6-F1
#
_entry.id   AF-A0AAJ6WZZ6-F1
#
_cell.length_a   1.000
_cell.length_b   1.000
_cell.length_c   1.000
_cell.angle_alpha   90.00
_cell.angle_beta   90.00
_cell.angle_gamma   90.00
#
_symmetry.space_group_name_H-M   'P 1'
#
loop_
_entity.id
_entity.type
_entity.pdbx_description
1 polymer ?
#
loop_
_entity_poly.entity_id
_entity_poly.type
_entity_poly.pdbx_seq_one_letter_code
_entity_poly.pdbx_strand_id
1 'polypeptide(L)'
;MVLNLGAAIVNAISCTDAISTLSPCVPFLIGLPPTPSDACCAAAQKLDKLASTSPAQRKNLCKCFVEAIKIFPVNLEKVQRLPKLCKLHVTLPSNPNVDCSKF
;
A
#
# COMPACT_ATOMS: atom_id res chain seq x y z
N MET A 1 18.52 36.96 -3.13
CA MET A 1 18.28 35.94 -2.08
C MET A 1 18.04 34.62 -2.77
N VAL A 2 18.96 33.68 -2.60
CA VAL A 2 18.85 32.30 -3.12
C VAL A 2 17.97 31.51 -2.16
N LEU A 3 16.80 31.05 -2.63
CA LEU A 3 16.02 30.05 -1.90
C LEU A 3 16.35 28.68 -2.46
N ASN A 4 17.29 28.05 -1.78
CA ASN A 4 17.67 26.66 -1.94
C ASN A 4 16.52 25.78 -1.40
N LEU A 5 15.61 25.37 -2.27
CA LEU A 5 14.61 24.35 -1.97
C LEU A 5 15.07 23.05 -2.62
N GLY A 6 15.88 22.30 -1.89
CA GLY A 6 16.05 20.87 -2.12
C GLY A 6 14.74 20.16 -1.82
N ALA A 7 13.74 20.34 -2.69
CA ALA A 7 12.65 19.39 -2.81
C ALA A 7 13.32 18.12 -3.34
N ALA A 8 13.56 17.15 -2.46
CA ALA A 8 13.75 15.78 -2.93
C ALA A 8 12.56 15.52 -3.85
N ILE A 9 12.84 15.37 -5.15
CA ILE A 9 11.82 15.09 -6.16
C ILE A 9 11.40 13.65 -5.87
N VAL A 10 10.50 13.48 -4.90
CA VAL A 10 9.98 12.16 -4.56
C VAL A 10 9.03 11.84 -5.70
N ASN A 11 9.52 11.11 -6.70
CA ASN A 11 8.68 10.66 -7.80
C ASN A 11 7.65 9.69 -7.21
N ALA A 12 6.48 10.21 -6.90
CA ALA A 12 5.41 9.46 -6.27
C ALA A 12 4.99 8.33 -7.21
N ILE A 13 4.87 7.11 -6.68
CA ILE A 13 4.36 5.99 -7.47
C ILE A 13 2.94 6.29 -7.95
N SER A 14 2.58 5.92 -9.17
CA SER A 14 1.20 6.08 -9.61
C SER A 14 0.28 5.09 -8.87
N CYS A 15 -1.00 5.42 -8.70
CA CYS A 15 -1.93 4.47 -8.09
C CYS A 15 -2.06 3.19 -8.92
N THR A 16 -2.03 3.29 -10.25
CA THR A 16 -2.03 2.13 -11.15
C THR A 16 -0.84 1.23 -10.86
N ASP A 17 0.38 1.77 -10.79
CA ASP A 17 1.57 0.96 -10.51
C ASP A 17 1.54 0.34 -9.11
N ALA A 18 1.04 1.09 -8.12
CA ALA A 18 0.90 0.60 -6.75
C ALA A 18 -0.10 -0.57 -6.68
N ILE A 19 -1.25 -0.47 -7.35
CA ILE A 19 -2.26 -1.53 -7.40
C ILE A 19 -1.74 -2.72 -8.22
N SER A 20 -1.14 -2.48 -9.38
CA SER A 20 -0.56 -3.52 -10.24
C SER A 20 0.56 -4.29 -9.55
N THR A 21 1.33 -3.62 -8.67
CA THR A 21 2.34 -4.29 -7.84
C THR A 21 1.71 -5.37 -6.96
N LEU A 22 0.48 -5.17 -6.46
CA LEU A 22 -0.25 -6.15 -5.65
C LEU A 22 -0.98 -7.24 -6.46
N SER A 23 -0.80 -7.30 -7.79
CA SER A 23 -1.40 -8.36 -8.62
C SER A 23 -1.21 -9.78 -8.06
N PRO A 24 -0.02 -10.19 -7.56
CA PRO A 24 0.17 -11.52 -6.97
C PRO A 24 -0.65 -11.77 -5.69
N CYS A 25 -1.14 -10.70 -5.04
CA CYS A 25 -1.94 -10.78 -3.83
C CYS A 25 -3.44 -10.94 -4.11
N VAL A 26 -3.90 -10.70 -5.33
CA VAL A 26 -5.33 -10.69 -5.67
C VAL A 26 -6.07 -11.93 -5.16
N PRO A 27 -5.61 -13.19 -5.37
CA PRO A 27 -6.32 -14.37 -4.87
C PRO A 27 -6.54 -14.30 -3.35
N PHE A 28 -5.47 -14.02 -2.59
CA PHE A 28 -5.55 -13.90 -1.14
C PHE A 28 -6.49 -12.77 -0.71
N LEU A 29 -6.40 -11.61 -1.36
CA LEU A 29 -7.19 -10.43 -1.05
C LEU A 29 -8.69 -10.60 -1.32
N ILE A 30 -9.08 -11.47 -2.25
CA ILE A 30 -10.51 -11.77 -2.51
C ILE A 30 -11.06 -12.93 -1.68
N GLY A 31 -10.21 -13.68 -0.96
CA GLY A 31 -10.67 -14.65 0.05
C GLY A 31 -9.85 -15.93 0.19
N LEU A 32 -9.08 -16.36 -0.82
CA LEU A 32 -8.37 -17.65 -0.82
C LEU A 32 -7.02 -17.54 -1.55
N PRO A 33 -5.91 -18.08 -1.02
CA PRO A 33 -5.80 -19.07 0.04
C PRO A 33 -5.88 -18.50 1.48
N PRO A 34 -5.84 -19.34 2.55
CA PRO A 34 -5.77 -18.86 3.94
C PRO A 34 -4.55 -17.98 4.23
N THR A 35 -3.45 -18.18 3.50
CA THR A 35 -2.20 -17.41 3.61
C THR A 35 -1.83 -16.79 2.26
N PRO A 36 -1.16 -15.63 2.23
CA PRO A 36 -0.62 -15.05 1.01
C PRO A 36 0.52 -15.92 0.46
N SER A 37 0.75 -15.84 -0.85
CA SER A 37 1.93 -16.43 -1.48
C SER A 37 3.19 -15.62 -1.15
N ASP A 38 4.36 -16.24 -1.29
CA ASP A 38 5.64 -15.53 -1.14
C ASP A 38 5.78 -14.37 -2.12
N ALA A 39 5.29 -14.55 -3.35
CA ALA A 39 5.24 -13.49 -4.37
C ALA A 39 4.37 -12.31 -3.94
N CYS A 40 3.22 -12.58 -3.31
CA CYS A 40 2.39 -11.54 -2.73
C CYS A 40 3.13 -10.79 -1.60
N CYS A 41 3.76 -11.51 -0.67
CA CYS A 41 4.49 -10.85 0.40
C CYS A 41 5.68 -10.03 -0.10
N ALA A 42 6.44 -10.52 -1.08
CA ALA A 42 7.53 -9.76 -1.70
C ALA A 42 7.03 -8.46 -2.36
N ALA A 43 5.89 -8.53 -3.06
CA ALA A 43 5.25 -7.36 -3.65
C ALA A 43 4.77 -6.35 -2.59
N ALA A 44 4.08 -6.83 -1.55
CA ALA A 44 3.62 -5.98 -0.44
C ALA A 44 4.79 -5.31 0.30
N GLN A 45 5.88 -6.04 0.52
CA GLN A 45 7.11 -5.52 1.13
C GLN A 45 7.80 -4.46 0.27
N LYS A 46 7.68 -4.52 -1.06
CA LYS A 46 8.19 -3.47 -1.95
C LYS A 46 7.45 -2.14 -1.71
N LEU A 47 6.13 -2.21 -1.57
CA LEU A 47 5.29 -1.04 -1.28
C LEU A 47 5.48 -0.55 0.15
N ASP A 48 5.70 -1.45 1.10
CA ASP A 48 6.07 -1.14 2.49
C ASP A 48 7.36 -0.32 2.59
N LYS A 49 8.40 -0.76 1.88
CA LYS A 49 9.67 -0.02 1.77
C LYS A 49 9.46 1.35 1.14
N LEU A 50 8.65 1.43 0.08
CA LEU A 50 8.35 2.70 -0.58
C LEU A 50 7.58 3.65 0.34
N ALA A 51 6.58 3.15 1.07
CA ALA A 51 5.85 3.93 2.06
C ALA A 51 6.77 4.47 3.16
N SER A 52 7.85 3.74 3.47
CA SER A 52 8.85 4.13 4.47
C SER A 52 9.80 5.23 3.99
N THR A 53 9.90 5.51 2.68
CA THR A 53 10.88 6.48 2.17
C THR A 53 10.49 7.93 2.48
N SER A 54 9.18 8.24 2.51
CA SER A 54 8.72 9.59 2.87
C SER A 54 7.23 9.61 3.26
N PRO A 55 6.80 10.60 4.07
CA PRO A 55 5.37 10.82 4.34
C PRO A 55 4.56 11.03 3.05
N ALA A 56 5.15 11.67 2.03
CA ALA A 56 4.48 11.88 0.75
C ALA A 56 4.13 10.55 0.05
N GLN A 57 5.05 9.59 0.01
CA GLN A 57 4.78 8.26 -0.56
C GLN A 57 3.75 7.50 0.26
N ARG A 58 3.86 7.55 1.59
CA ARG A 58 2.89 6.91 2.49
C ARG A 58 1.47 7.44 2.30
N LYS A 59 1.31 8.77 2.25
CA LYS A 59 0.03 9.43 1.98
C LYS A 59 -0.52 9.07 0.61
N ASN A 60 0.34 9.01 -0.40
CA ASN A 60 -0.05 8.67 -1.76
C ASN A 60 -0.54 7.21 -1.85
N LEU A 61 0.26 6.25 -1.36
CA LEU A 61 -0.13 4.84 -1.28
C LEU A 61 -1.41 4.63 -0.47
N CYS A 62 -1.57 5.33 0.66
CA CYS A 62 -2.80 5.31 1.44
C CYS A 62 -4.03 5.66 0.58
N LYS A 63 -3.98 6.78 -0.14
CA LYS A 63 -5.08 7.22 -1.00
C LYS A 63 -5.39 6.18 -2.08
N CYS A 64 -4.36 5.66 -2.74
CA CYS A 64 -4.54 4.65 -3.79
C CYS A 64 -5.23 3.39 -3.27
N PHE A 65 -4.83 2.87 -2.10
CA PHE A 65 -5.42 1.65 -1.56
C PHE A 65 -6.82 1.85 -0.98
N VAL A 66 -7.10 3.01 -0.38
CA VAL A 66 -8.47 3.36 0.04
C VAL A 66 -9.42 3.36 -1.15
N GLU A 67 -9.04 3.96 -2.27
CA GLU A 67 -9.87 3.95 -3.48
C GLU A 67 -9.99 2.54 -4.08
N ALA A 68 -8.89 1.77 -4.10
CA ALA A 68 -8.92 0.39 -4.57
C ALA A 68 -9.89 -0.49 -3.76
N ILE A 69 -9.91 -0.36 -2.43
CA ILE A 69 -10.82 -1.12 -1.56
C ILE A 69 -12.30 -0.80 -1.86
N LYS A 70 -12.62 0.42 -2.31
CA LYS A 70 -14.00 0.82 -2.66
C LYS A 70 -14.43 0.27 -4.02
N ILE A 71 -13.50 0.05 -4.94
CA ILE A 71 -13.77 -0.32 -6.34
C ILE A 71 -13.73 -1.85 -6.53
N PHE A 72 -12.80 -2.53 -5.86
CA PHE A 72 -12.58 -3.96 -6.04
C PHE A 72 -13.29 -4.79 -4.95
N PRO A 73 -13.75 -6.02 -5.27
CA PRO A 73 -14.38 -6.92 -4.32
C PRO A 73 -13.33 -7.57 -3.40
N VAL A 74 -12.72 -6.78 -2.52
CA VAL A 74 -11.70 -7.23 -1.56
C VAL A 74 -12.35 -7.73 -0.27
N ASN A 75 -11.79 -8.79 0.29
CA ASN A 75 -12.11 -9.27 1.63
C ASN A 75 -11.30 -8.45 2.66
N LEU A 76 -11.99 -7.58 3.40
CA LEU A 76 -11.35 -6.69 4.38
C LEU A 76 -10.62 -7.43 5.51
N GLU A 77 -11.08 -8.61 5.91
CA GLU A 77 -10.38 -9.44 6.90
C GLU A 77 -9.00 -9.88 6.36
N LYS A 78 -8.93 -10.25 5.08
CA LYS A 78 -7.67 -10.61 4.42
C LYS A 78 -6.73 -9.42 4.33
N VAL A 79 -7.25 -8.25 3.96
CA VAL A 79 -6.48 -7.00 3.94
C VAL A 79 -5.88 -6.71 5.31
N GLN A 80 -6.66 -6.85 6.39
CA GLN A 80 -6.20 -6.64 7.78
C GLN A 80 -5.13 -7.64 8.22
N ARG A 81 -5.16 -8.87 7.70
CA ARG A 81 -4.20 -9.92 8.07
C ARG A 81 -2.89 -9.82 7.29
N LEU A 82 -2.90 -9.21 6.11
CA LEU A 82 -1.73 -9.14 5.21
C LEU A 82 -0.48 -8.55 5.90
N PRO A 83 -0.54 -7.43 6.65
CA PRO A 83 0.66 -6.87 7.29
C PRO A 83 1.34 -7.84 8.24
N LYS A 84 0.55 -8.55 9.07
CA LYS A 84 1.08 -9.52 10.04
C LYS A 84 1.67 -10.75 9.33
N LEU A 85 0.99 -11.27 8.30
CA LEU A 85 1.42 -12.46 7.58
C LEU A 85 2.69 -12.21 6.74
N CYS A 86 2.82 -11.01 6.17
CA CYS A 86 3.97 -10.64 5.33
C CYS A 86 5.06 -9.85 6.08
N LYS A 87 4.93 -9.64 7.39
CA LYS A 87 5.88 -8.91 8.23
C LYS A 87 6.19 -7.49 7.70
N LEU A 88 5.14 -6.74 7.37
CA LEU A 88 5.24 -5.36 6.91
C LEU A 88 5.50 -4.42 8.10
N HIS A 89 6.28 -3.35 7.89
CA HIS A 89 6.65 -2.39 8.94
C HIS A 89 5.69 -1.20 9.00
N VAL A 90 5.21 -0.76 7.84
CA VAL A 90 4.23 0.30 7.67
C VAL A 90 2.86 -0.33 7.47
N THR A 91 1.99 -0.16 8.47
CA THR A 91 0.59 -0.51 8.33
C THR A 91 -0.08 0.47 7.37
N LEU A 92 -0.29 0.03 6.13
CA LEU A 92 -1.16 0.67 5.16
C LEU A 92 -2.63 0.50 5.59
N PRO A 93 -3.53 1.44 5.24
CA PRO A 93 -4.90 1.41 5.72
C PRO A 93 -5.62 0.14 5.24
N SER A 94 -6.18 -0.61 6.19
CA SER A 94 -7.11 -1.71 5.93
C SER A 94 -8.58 -1.29 6.06
N ASN A 95 -8.82 -0.04 6.43
CA ASN A 95 -10.15 0.55 6.58
C ASN A 95 -10.34 1.59 5.46
N PRO A 96 -11.42 1.48 4.65
CA PRO A 96 -11.69 2.41 3.55
C PRO A 96 -12.02 3.85 3.98
N ASN A 97 -12.23 4.09 5.28
CA ASN A 97 -12.55 5.40 5.86
C ASN A 97 -11.35 6.05 6.58
N VAL A 98 -10.14 5.54 6.39
CA VAL A 98 -8.94 6.11 7.02
C VAL A 98 -8.66 7.49 6.42
N ASP A 99 -8.43 8.47 7.30
CA ASP A 99 -7.94 9.78 6.92
C ASP A 99 -6.45 9.71 6.56
N CYS A 100 -6.18 9.63 5.26
CA CYS A 100 -4.82 9.55 4.72
C CYS A 100 -3.96 10.79 4.99
N SER A 101 -4.53 11.92 5.41
CA SER A 101 -3.75 13.14 5.65
C SER A 101 -2.86 13.05 6.90
N LYS A 102 -3.18 12.12 7.81
CA LYS A 102 -2.53 11.90 9.12
C LYS A 102 -1.30 10.99 9.07
N PHE A 103 -0.90 10.51 7.89
CA PHE A 103 0.25 9.62 7.72
C PHE A 103 1.59 10.31 7.48
#